data_AF-A0A9P3JU49-F1
#
_entry.id   AF-A0A9P3JU49-F1
#
_cell.length_a   1.000
_cell.length_b   1.000
_cell.length_c   1.000
_cell.angle_alpha   90.00
_cell.angle_beta   90.00
_cell.angle_gamma   90.00
#
_symmetry.space_group_name_H-M   'P 1'
#
loop_
_entity.id
_entity.type
_entity.pdbx_description
1 polymer ?
#
loop_
_entity_poly.entity_id
_entity_poly.type
_entity_poly.pdbx_seq_one_letter_code
_entity_poly.pdbx_strand_id
1 'polypeptide(L)'
;MSKALVTVRDYFAKANYKGTAVFFTFSPVHEKAFCNVARPFDTNVNSDKTLMSFILPAMKKQVTVMKRSTMRVAEVTYMSAMRPDAHLGLNGRDCSHWCLPGVPDAWSDVLYNILMGVRRNFT
;
A
#
# COMPACT_ATOMS: atom_id res chain seq x y z
N MET A 1 8.64 -8.87 -9.18
CA MET A 1 7.81 -8.81 -7.95
C MET A 1 7.41 -10.19 -7.41
N SER A 2 6.92 -11.13 -8.24
CA SER A 2 6.48 -12.47 -7.78
C SER A 2 7.57 -13.28 -7.05
N LYS A 3 8.80 -13.31 -7.55
CA LYS A 3 9.94 -14.02 -6.92
C LYS A 3 10.29 -13.48 -5.54
N ALA A 4 10.23 -12.15 -5.35
CA ALA A 4 10.53 -11.52 -4.06
C ALA A 4 9.50 -11.92 -3.00
N LEU A 5 8.21 -11.87 -3.35
CA LEU A 5 7.13 -12.29 -2.44
C LEU A 5 7.23 -13.77 -2.07
N VAL A 6 7.58 -14.64 -3.03
CA VAL A 6 7.85 -16.07 -2.77
C VAL A 6 9.02 -16.24 -1.81
N THR A 7 10.12 -15.50 -2.01
CA THR A 7 11.32 -15.57 -1.16
C THR A 7 11.00 -15.18 0.28
N VAL A 8 10.24 -14.09 0.48
CA VAL A 8 9.84 -13.63 1.82
C VAL A 8 8.90 -14.63 2.49
N ARG A 9 7.93 -15.18 1.74
CA ARG A 9 7.05 -16.26 2.23
C ARG A 9 7.87 -17.47 2.68
N ASP A 10 8.82 -17.91 1.88
CA ASP A 10 9.65 -19.08 2.18
C ASP A 10 10.55 -18.84 3.40
N TYR A 11 11.04 -17.62 3.59
CA TYR A 11 11.74 -17.23 4.81
C TYR A 11 10.85 -17.41 6.05
N PHE A 12 9.63 -16.86 6.03
CA PHE A 12 8.69 -17.01 7.16
C PHE A 12 8.29 -18.47 7.41
N ALA A 13 8.11 -19.26 6.34
CA ALA A 13 7.81 -20.67 6.45
C ALA A 13 8.97 -21.45 7.09
N LYS A 14 10.21 -21.19 6.65
CA LYS A 14 11.43 -21.79 7.19
C LYS A 14 11.67 -21.41 8.66
N ALA A 15 11.34 -20.17 9.02
CA ALA A 15 11.45 -19.68 10.40
C ALA A 15 10.34 -20.23 11.33
N ASN A 16 9.36 -20.97 10.81
CA ASN A 16 8.17 -21.42 11.56
C ASN A 16 7.49 -20.25 12.30
N TYR A 17 7.40 -19.10 11.63
CA TYR A 17 6.88 -17.86 12.22
C TYR A 17 5.44 -18.05 12.71
N LYS A 18 5.15 -17.55 13.91
CA LYS A 18 3.81 -17.58 14.52
C LYS A 18 3.37 -16.15 14.78
N GLY A 19 2.48 -15.63 13.95
CA GLY A 19 1.98 -14.27 14.05
C GLY A 19 1.31 -13.78 12.78
N THR A 20 1.03 -12.49 12.76
CA THR A 20 0.48 -11.79 11.60
C THR A 20 1.61 -11.10 10.83
N ALA A 21 1.59 -11.19 9.51
CA ALA A 21 2.44 -10.42 8.61
C ALA A 21 1.54 -9.60 7.67
N VAL A 22 1.79 -8.29 7.56
CA VAL A 22 1.00 -7.39 6.73
C VAL A 22 1.89 -6.84 5.61
N PHE A 23 1.45 -6.99 4.37
CA PHE A 23 2.15 -6.48 3.19
C PHE A 23 1.40 -5.27 2.65
N PHE A 24 2.08 -4.15 2.57
CA PHE A 24 1.53 -2.97 1.90
C PHE A 24 1.64 -3.13 0.40
N THR A 25 0.62 -2.65 -0.31
CA THR A 25 0.71 -2.44 -1.76
C THR A 25 1.68 -1.27 -2.06
N PHE A 26 1.99 -1.03 -3.33
CA PHE A 26 3.04 -0.05 -3.65
C PHE A 26 2.61 1.40 -3.36
N SER A 27 3.58 2.25 -2.99
CA SER A 27 3.38 3.70 -2.92
C SER A 27 3.46 4.28 -4.33
N PRO A 28 2.42 4.97 -4.83
CA PRO A 28 2.46 5.57 -6.15
C PRO A 28 3.42 6.75 -6.21
N VAL A 29 3.79 7.11 -7.44
CA VAL A 29 4.59 8.29 -7.77
C VAL A 29 3.73 9.17 -8.67
N HIS A 30 3.67 10.45 -8.38
CA HIS A 30 2.97 11.40 -9.25
C HIS A 30 3.95 12.06 -10.23
N GLU A 31 3.50 12.29 -11.46
CA GLU A 31 4.28 13.07 -12.42
C GLU A 31 4.50 14.50 -11.91
N LYS A 32 5.63 15.12 -12.29
CA LYS A 32 6.08 16.42 -11.76
C LYS A 32 5.04 17.54 -11.86
N ALA A 33 4.26 17.57 -12.94
CA ALA A 33 3.22 18.55 -13.14
C ALA A 33 2.04 18.37 -12.16
N PHE A 34 1.81 17.16 -11.69
CA PHE A 34 0.66 16.80 -10.89
C PHE A 34 0.97 16.78 -9.39
N CYS A 35 2.23 16.68 -8.96
CA CYS A 35 2.58 16.59 -7.54
C CYS A 35 2.81 17.95 -6.83
N ASN A 36 2.76 19.06 -7.56
CA ASN A 36 2.86 20.43 -7.01
C ASN A 36 1.47 21.09 -6.95
N VAL A 37 0.50 20.36 -6.41
CA VAL A 37 -0.89 20.79 -6.27
C VAL A 37 -1.24 20.92 -4.79
N ALA A 38 -2.16 21.81 -4.45
CA ALA A 38 -2.54 22.05 -3.05
C ALA A 38 -3.73 21.19 -2.59
N ARG A 39 -4.27 20.33 -3.47
CA ARG A 39 -5.51 19.59 -3.19
C ARG A 39 -5.51 18.18 -3.79
N PRO A 40 -6.25 17.23 -3.19
CA PRO A 40 -6.46 15.90 -3.74
C PRO A 40 -7.07 15.93 -5.14
N PHE A 41 -6.99 14.82 -5.87
CA PHE A 41 -7.73 14.68 -7.13
C PHE A 41 -9.25 14.57 -6.86
N ASP A 42 -10.07 15.25 -7.68
CA ASP A 42 -11.53 15.18 -7.60
C ASP A 42 -12.11 13.94 -8.31
N THR A 43 -11.38 13.44 -9.31
CA THR A 43 -11.81 12.31 -10.14
C THR A 43 -10.95 11.10 -9.88
N ASN A 44 -11.55 9.92 -10.00
CA ASN A 44 -10.84 8.66 -9.83
C ASN A 44 -9.64 8.54 -10.78
N VAL A 45 -8.47 8.30 -10.22
CA VAL A 45 -7.26 8.01 -10.99
C VAL A 45 -7.32 6.56 -11.50
N ASN A 46 -7.21 6.39 -12.81
CA ASN A 46 -7.30 5.07 -13.46
C ASN A 46 -5.93 4.40 -13.68
N SER A 47 -4.83 5.17 -13.74
CA SER A 47 -3.48 4.63 -13.97
C SER A 47 -3.11 3.54 -12.95
N ASP A 48 -3.45 3.79 -11.70
CA ASP A 48 -3.02 2.94 -10.60
C ASP A 48 -3.92 1.72 -10.44
N LYS A 49 -5.17 1.79 -10.94
CA LYS A 49 -6.08 0.63 -10.98
C LYS A 49 -5.57 -0.45 -11.92
N THR A 50 -4.98 -0.07 -13.06
CA THR A 50 -4.43 -1.04 -14.02
C THR A 50 -3.21 -1.75 -13.46
N LEU A 51 -2.28 -1.05 -12.83
CA LEU A 51 -1.12 -1.70 -12.20
C LEU A 51 -1.54 -2.59 -11.01
N MET A 52 -2.51 -2.12 -10.22
CA MET A 52 -3.02 -2.87 -9.08
C MET A 52 -3.79 -4.13 -9.47
N SER A 53 -4.44 -4.17 -10.64
CA SER A 53 -5.14 -5.37 -11.12
C SER A 53 -4.19 -6.55 -11.34
N PHE A 54 -2.91 -6.30 -11.62
CA PHE A 54 -1.87 -7.34 -11.75
C PHE A 54 -1.15 -7.65 -10.43
N ILE A 55 -0.87 -6.62 -9.63
CA ILE A 55 -0.09 -6.77 -8.39
C ILE A 55 -0.92 -7.43 -7.28
N LEU A 56 -2.18 -7.02 -7.11
CA LEU A 56 -3.03 -7.52 -6.02
C LEU A 56 -3.23 -9.03 -6.06
N PRO A 57 -3.57 -9.68 -7.20
CA PRO A 57 -3.71 -11.13 -7.26
C PRO A 57 -2.39 -11.83 -6.96
N ALA A 58 -1.26 -11.30 -7.44
CA ALA A 58 0.06 -11.87 -7.18
C ALA A 58 0.41 -11.81 -5.68
N MET A 59 0.12 -10.70 -5.00
CA MET A 59 0.28 -10.58 -3.55
C MET A 59 -0.67 -11.52 -2.80
N LYS A 60 -1.96 -11.49 -3.11
CA LYS A 60 -2.98 -12.33 -2.47
C LYS A 60 -2.72 -13.83 -2.64
N LYS A 61 -2.15 -14.26 -3.77
CA LYS A 61 -1.77 -15.67 -4.01
C LYS A 61 -0.66 -16.16 -3.07
N GLN A 62 0.29 -15.30 -2.69
CA GLN A 62 1.39 -15.72 -1.80
C GLN A 62 0.97 -15.73 -0.32
N VAL A 63 -0.05 -14.94 0.01
CA VAL A 63 -0.63 -14.77 1.34
C VAL A 63 -1.37 -16.03 1.82
N THR A 64 -1.89 -16.86 0.92
CA THR A 64 -2.71 -18.05 1.24
C THR A 64 -1.93 -19.30 1.67
N VAL A 65 -0.60 -19.24 1.80
CA VAL A 65 0.25 -20.46 1.77
C VAL A 65 0.82 -20.84 3.15
N MET A 66 0.62 -20.03 4.20
CA MET A 66 1.19 -20.29 5.53
C MET A 66 0.18 -20.90 6.50
N LYS A 67 0.36 -22.18 6.87
CA LYS A 67 -0.56 -22.91 7.76
C LYS A 67 -0.62 -22.41 9.21
N ARG A 68 0.40 -21.66 9.68
CA ARG A 68 0.56 -21.25 11.10
C ARG A 68 0.69 -19.74 11.30
N SER A 69 0.50 -18.96 10.23
CA SER A 69 0.66 -17.50 10.26
C SER A 69 -0.47 -16.88 9.46
N THR A 70 -0.86 -15.67 9.81
CA THR A 70 -1.84 -14.91 9.04
C THR A 70 -1.09 -13.89 8.21
N MET A 71 -1.08 -14.05 6.89
CA MET A 71 -0.63 -12.99 6.00
C MET A 71 -1.84 -12.13 5.60
N ARG A 72 -1.67 -10.81 5.52
CA ARG A 72 -2.70 -9.86 5.05
C ARG A 72 -2.10 -8.85 4.09
N VAL A 73 -2.94 -8.25 3.24
CA VAL A 73 -2.54 -7.15 2.35
C VAL A 73 -3.21 -5.87 2.83
N ALA A 74 -2.43 -4.80 3.00
CA ALA A 74 -2.90 -3.44 3.22
C ALA A 74 -2.93 -2.70 1.89
N GLU A 75 -4.12 -2.51 1.33
CA GLU A 75 -4.33 -1.86 0.03
C GLU A 75 -4.30 -0.33 0.20
N VAL A 76 -3.10 0.26 0.13
CA VAL A 76 -2.90 1.71 0.33
C VAL A 76 -2.69 2.48 -0.97
N THR A 77 -2.46 1.78 -2.08
CA THR A 77 -2.08 2.41 -3.36
C THR A 77 -3.15 3.38 -3.84
N TYR A 78 -4.40 2.94 -3.91
CA TYR A 78 -5.48 3.76 -4.47
C TYR A 78 -5.72 5.04 -3.66
N MET A 79 -5.81 4.93 -2.33
CA MET A 79 -5.98 6.12 -1.48
C MET A 79 -4.78 7.08 -1.57
N SER A 80 -3.57 6.55 -1.79
CA SER A 80 -2.35 7.36 -1.94
C SER A 80 -2.30 8.04 -3.32
N ALA A 81 -2.78 7.37 -4.36
CA ALA A 81 -2.86 7.89 -5.73
C ALA A 81 -3.81 9.09 -5.86
N MET A 82 -4.77 9.19 -4.94
CA MET A 82 -5.70 10.33 -4.89
C MET A 82 -5.10 11.56 -4.20
N ARG A 83 -3.86 11.47 -3.70
CA ARG A 83 -3.21 12.49 -2.85
C ARG A 83 -1.96 13.12 -3.48
N PRO A 84 -2.02 13.65 -4.71
CA PRO A 84 -0.88 14.34 -5.31
C PRO A 84 -0.41 15.56 -4.51
N ASP A 85 -1.29 16.12 -3.67
CA ASP A 85 -1.05 17.25 -2.78
C ASP A 85 -0.17 16.97 -1.58
N ALA A 86 0.06 15.69 -1.27
CA ALA A 86 0.76 15.28 -0.07
C ALA A 86 2.27 15.03 -0.28
N HIS A 87 2.83 15.43 -1.43
CA HIS A 87 4.26 15.32 -1.70
C HIS A 87 5.05 16.54 -1.22
N LEU A 88 6.35 16.34 -0.97
CA LEU A 88 7.28 17.42 -0.56
C LEU A 88 7.34 18.55 -1.60
N GLY A 89 7.00 18.27 -2.85
CA GLY A 89 6.76 19.29 -3.87
C GLY A 89 7.97 20.18 -4.15
N LEU A 90 9.20 19.79 -3.75
CA LEU A 90 10.45 20.57 -3.76
C LEU A 90 10.80 21.13 -5.16
N ASN A 91 10.06 22.13 -5.62
CA ASN A 91 10.01 22.59 -7.02
C ASN A 91 9.80 21.43 -8.02
N GLY A 92 8.91 20.48 -7.71
CA GLY A 92 8.64 19.32 -8.56
C GLY A 92 9.82 18.35 -8.72
N ARG A 93 10.76 18.32 -7.77
CA ARG A 93 11.92 17.40 -7.81
C ARG A 93 11.64 16.06 -7.13
N ASP A 94 10.76 16.03 -6.14
CA ASP A 94 10.40 14.83 -5.40
C ASP A 94 8.88 14.69 -5.32
N CYS A 95 8.36 13.77 -6.14
CA CYS A 95 6.96 13.38 -6.19
C CYS A 95 6.76 11.91 -5.77
N SER A 96 7.78 11.32 -5.16
CA SER A 96 7.77 9.92 -4.70
C SER A 96 7.62 9.84 -3.19
N HIS A 97 8.17 10.83 -2.48
CA HIS A 97 8.12 10.89 -1.03
C HIS A 97 6.99 11.79 -0.52
N TRP A 98 6.48 11.44 0.64
CA TRP A 98 5.33 12.10 1.28
C TRP A 98 5.79 13.08 2.35
N CYS A 99 5.09 14.21 2.48
CA CYS A 99 5.18 15.08 3.64
C CYS A 99 4.67 14.35 4.90
N LEU A 100 5.22 14.72 6.06
CA LEU A 100 4.69 14.31 7.37
C LEU A 100 4.30 15.55 8.18
N PRO A 101 3.13 15.57 8.84
CA PRO A 101 2.09 14.53 8.79
C PRO A 101 1.43 14.43 7.39
N GLY A 102 0.97 13.25 7.00
CA GLY A 102 0.45 13.00 5.65
C GLY A 102 0.01 11.56 5.36
N VAL A 103 0.15 11.14 4.11
CA VAL A 103 -0.33 9.83 3.60
C VAL A 103 0.18 8.62 4.42
N PRO A 104 1.45 8.57 4.86
CA PRO A 104 1.94 7.48 5.71
C PRO A 104 1.25 7.35 7.09
N ASP A 105 0.69 8.42 7.63
CA ASP A 105 -0.09 8.35 8.88
C ASP A 105 -1.38 7.56 8.64
N ALA A 106 -2.06 7.82 7.52
CA ALA A 106 -3.24 7.05 7.14
C ALA A 106 -2.92 5.57 6.83
N TRP A 107 -1.70 5.26 6.34
CA TRP A 107 -1.24 3.87 6.21
C TRP A 107 -1.10 3.18 7.58
N SER A 108 -0.67 3.93 8.59
CA SER A 108 -0.57 3.44 9.97
C SER A 108 -1.95 3.15 10.55
N ASP A 109 -2.95 3.97 10.25
CA ASP A 109 -4.36 3.72 10.62
C ASP A 109 -4.92 2.47 9.93
N VAL A 110 -4.63 2.27 8.64
CA VAL A 110 -5.01 1.05 7.91
C VAL A 110 -4.36 -0.18 8.55
N LEU A 111 -3.07 -0.12 8.87
CA LEU A 111 -2.37 -1.19 9.56
C LEU A 111 -2.98 -1.50 10.92
N TYR A 112 -3.24 -0.47 11.72
CA TYR A 112 -3.86 -0.62 13.03
C TYR A 112 -5.23 -1.32 12.93
N ASN A 113 -6.08 -0.89 12.01
CA ASN A 113 -7.38 -1.52 11.79
C ASN A 113 -7.25 -3.00 11.34
N ILE A 114 -6.26 -3.31 10.50
CA ILE A 114 -5.94 -4.68 10.08
C ILE A 114 -5.51 -5.53 11.28
N LEU A 115 -4.61 -5.02 12.14
CA LEU A 115 -4.10 -5.77 13.29
C LEU A 115 -5.16 -5.98 14.36
N MET A 116 -6.00 -4.97 14.62
CA MET A 116 -7.06 -5.04 15.61
C MET A 116 -8.32 -5.77 15.13
N GLY A 117 -8.39 -6.13 13.83
CA GLY A 117 -9.54 -6.83 13.26
C GLY A 117 -10.83 -6.01 13.27
N VAL A 118 -10.73 -4.68 13.35
CA VAL A 118 -11.89 -3.79 13.40
C VAL A 118 -12.58 -3.80 12.04
N ARG A 119 -13.72 -4.49 11.94
CA ARG A 119 -14.66 -4.28 10.83
C ARG A 119 -15.44 -3.01 11.10
N ARG A 120 -15.01 -1.88 10.54
CA ARG A 120 -15.90 -0.72 10.43
C ARG A 120 -16.80 -0.96 9.23
N ASN A 121 -18.07 -1.25 9.49
CA ASN A 121 -19.10 -1.15 8.46
C ASN A 121 -19.24 0.35 8.15
N PHE A 122 -18.68 0.78 7.02
CA PHE A 122 -19.01 2.08 6.47
C PHE A 122 -20.39 1.95 5.82
N THR A 123 -21.42 2.39 6.53
CA THR A 123 -22.76 2.67 6.00
C THR A 123 -22.77 4.00 5.28
#